data_AF-A0A1Q3A325-F1
#
_entry.id   AF-A0A1Q3A325-F1
#
_cell.length_a   1.000
_cell.length_b   1.000
_cell.length_c   1.000
_cell.angle_alpha   90.00
_cell.angle_beta   90.00
_cell.angle_gamma   90.00
#
_symmetry.space_group_name_H-M   'P 1'
#
loop_
_entity.id
_entity.type
_entity.pdbx_description
1 polymer ?
#
loop_
_entity_poly.entity_id
_entity_poly.type
_entity_poly.pdbx_seq_one_letter_code
_entity_poly.pdbx_strand_id
1 'polypeptide(L)'
;MDYEKVLFDLQPIIKAHSIDAIPLEGDFQERYLSVLDQVAVCLRTEHNRAIAGSSGLLKRLLEVLEESLVKCFSNMHLDPFWWKFVSDLIRCVANCLVDNDDNRKILFQEKPVIMDRYVGHILTLKTEGNEELQLRTLAMAKNMCLDNKDYVRRFSKIQSPLLSLLHREDDESLTLIGSELLSDFLEIDQNVSLEDLQFFAEAIWSQSQEVKNQEDEQDEQEEDALDDPALEILTNFTQCLEIVVSKKSSLDFGDLLVSIIQLHLLQTLDELWPKQFENKLIHMRRLMTCVGHISAQESNTNKNERETCYENIHKSNNGYKIGAIFIVLTNSIDSPKDGSQVSKEISFQELIQAASKLTDPMQAQGFLALFKKLLTVSSAMELKSDIIRELSFVLKKTHDQSTFFKDLSPLLDALLNKMFTVLPSSTVHDSLSDPSSPLLGIVRERDSVISCLALDKLLVSSKTALTTITEPLWQTACKFQDQVASGEGNISIFYIFQLAKTFGILLKNLESHQELLQDDLKPWITQLLEFVKPLKEKNDQASQSAVNNGKFVATMLLKLLDQNNGTEQDERLQKLAKELL
;
A
#
# COMPACT_ATOMS: atom_id res chain seq x y z
N MET A 1 47.98 13.14 -8.88
CA MET A 1 48.46 14.32 -8.13
C MET A 1 49.29 13.82 -6.96
N ASP A 2 50.38 14.51 -6.63
CA ASP A 2 51.20 14.19 -5.46
C ASP A 2 50.51 14.72 -4.20
N TYR A 3 49.95 13.81 -3.39
CA TYR A 3 49.20 14.16 -2.20
C TYR A 3 50.06 14.89 -1.16
N GLU A 4 51.34 14.54 -1.02
CA GLU A 4 52.26 15.22 -0.09
C GLU A 4 52.47 16.68 -0.46
N LYS A 5 52.62 16.96 -1.76
CA LYS A 5 52.73 18.32 -2.28
C LYS A 5 51.47 19.14 -2.00
N VAL A 6 50.29 18.56 -2.23
CA VAL A 6 49.01 19.22 -1.95
C VAL A 6 48.86 19.51 -0.45
N LEU A 7 49.28 18.59 0.42
CA LEU A 7 49.29 18.80 1.89
C LEU A 7 50.30 19.84 2.34
N PHE A 8 51.43 20.00 1.63
CA PHE A 8 52.39 21.07 1.87
C PHE A 8 51.80 22.44 1.54
N ASP A 9 51.10 22.55 0.41
CA ASP A 9 50.43 23.79 0.00
C ASP A 9 49.24 24.16 0.91
N LEU A 10 48.64 23.17 1.59
CA LEU A 10 47.57 23.37 2.59
C LEU A 10 48.08 23.91 3.94
N GLN A 11 49.38 23.78 4.24
CA GLN A 11 49.97 24.13 5.55
C GLN A 11 49.61 25.54 6.07
N PRO A 12 49.57 26.61 5.24
CA PRO A 12 49.21 27.95 5.72
C PRO A 12 47.81 28.03 6.33
N ILE A 13 46.88 27.19 5.87
CA ILE A 13 45.51 27.12 6.38
C ILE A 13 45.48 26.32 7.68
N ILE A 14 46.04 25.11 7.68
CA ILE A 14 45.91 24.17 8.81
C ILE A 14 46.88 24.43 9.97
N LYS A 15 47.92 25.26 9.78
CA LYS A 15 48.83 25.69 10.84
C LYS A 15 48.52 27.08 11.40
N ALA A 16 47.57 27.81 10.83
CA ALA A 16 47.15 29.09 11.37
C ALA A 16 46.62 28.92 12.80
N HIS A 17 47.01 29.80 13.71
CA HIS A 17 46.56 29.74 15.12
C HIS A 17 45.12 30.21 15.32
N SER A 18 44.56 30.90 14.32
CA SER A 18 43.16 31.26 14.22
C SER A 18 42.82 31.57 12.76
N ILE A 19 41.53 31.58 12.43
CA ILE A 19 41.06 31.94 11.10
C ILE A 19 41.47 33.35 10.65
N ASP A 20 41.64 34.28 11.58
CA ASP A 20 42.10 35.64 11.31
C ASP A 20 43.60 35.72 11.02
N ALA A 21 44.36 34.68 11.37
CA ALA A 21 45.78 34.58 11.09
C ALA A 21 46.08 33.98 9.70
N ILE A 22 45.05 33.57 8.94
CA ILE A 22 45.23 33.12 7.56
C ILE A 22 45.56 34.33 6.67
N PRO A 23 46.71 34.35 5.96
CA PRO A 23 47.11 35.50 5.18
C PRO A 23 46.27 35.61 3.89
N LEU A 24 45.56 36.74 3.72
CA LEU A 24 44.65 36.98 2.60
C LEU A 24 45.16 38.03 1.59
N GLU A 25 46.39 38.49 1.71
CA GLU A 25 46.94 39.56 0.84
C GLU A 25 47.25 39.04 -0.59
N GLY A 26 46.99 39.84 -1.62
CA GLY A 26 47.28 39.45 -3.02
C GLY A 26 46.49 38.22 -3.49
N ASP A 27 47.14 37.31 -4.22
CA ASP A 27 46.47 36.17 -4.88
C ASP A 27 46.22 34.96 -3.93
N PHE A 28 46.40 35.13 -2.62
CA PHE A 28 46.26 34.02 -1.66
C PHE A 28 44.85 33.45 -1.60
N GLN A 29 43.81 34.28 -1.78
CA GLN A 29 42.41 33.83 -1.78
C GLN A 29 42.17 32.79 -2.88
N GLU A 30 42.54 33.10 -4.13
CA GLU A 30 42.40 32.17 -5.27
C GLU A 30 43.27 30.94 -5.08
N ARG A 31 44.50 31.11 -4.57
CA ARG A 31 45.39 29.98 -4.27
C ARG A 31 44.78 29.02 -3.25
N TYR A 32 44.15 29.52 -2.19
CA TYR A 32 43.55 28.65 -1.17
C TYR A 32 42.36 27.86 -1.69
N LEU A 33 41.48 28.49 -2.48
CA LEU A 33 40.38 27.77 -3.13
C LEU A 33 40.93 26.70 -4.07
N SER A 34 41.96 27.02 -4.86
CA SER A 34 42.62 26.04 -5.74
C SER A 34 43.28 24.88 -4.98
N VAL A 35 43.92 25.15 -3.84
CA VAL A 35 44.53 24.12 -3.00
C VAL A 35 43.45 23.24 -2.37
N LEU A 36 42.38 23.80 -1.83
CA LEU A 36 41.27 23.03 -1.28
C LEU A 36 40.57 22.18 -2.34
N ASP A 37 40.46 22.67 -3.58
CA ASP A 37 39.97 21.87 -4.70
C ASP A 37 40.84 20.64 -4.98
N GLN A 38 42.15 20.82 -5.02
CA GLN A 38 43.09 19.70 -5.18
C GLN A 38 43.03 18.72 -4.01
N VAL A 39 42.90 19.22 -2.78
CA VAL A 39 42.72 18.39 -1.57
C VAL A 39 41.44 17.55 -1.70
N ALA A 40 40.31 18.18 -2.04
CA ALA A 40 39.03 17.50 -2.21
C ALA A 40 39.12 16.37 -3.25
N VAL A 41 39.77 16.61 -4.39
CA VAL A 41 39.97 15.59 -5.43
C VAL A 41 40.85 14.44 -4.92
N CYS A 42 41.95 14.74 -4.21
CA CYS A 42 42.83 13.71 -3.67
C CYS A 42 42.12 12.81 -2.65
N LEU A 43 41.20 13.36 -1.86
CA LEU A 43 40.42 12.65 -0.84
C LEU A 43 39.34 11.72 -1.42
N ARG A 44 39.11 11.70 -2.73
CA ARG A 44 38.24 10.69 -3.38
C ARG A 44 38.80 9.27 -3.31
N THR A 45 40.10 9.12 -3.07
CA THR A 45 40.75 7.80 -2.94
C THR A 45 40.72 7.31 -1.49
N GLU A 46 40.36 6.05 -1.27
CA GLU A 46 40.22 5.45 0.06
C GLU A 46 41.51 5.56 0.89
N HIS A 47 42.65 5.32 0.26
CA HIS A 47 43.96 5.44 0.91
C HIS A 47 44.19 6.83 1.51
N ASN A 48 43.89 7.90 0.75
CA ASN A 48 44.07 9.26 1.23
C ASN A 48 43.06 9.62 2.32
N ARG A 49 41.81 9.09 2.27
CA ARG A 49 40.84 9.26 3.37
C ARG A 49 41.36 8.67 4.68
N ALA A 50 41.92 7.47 4.62
CA ALA A 50 42.49 6.81 5.81
C ALA A 50 43.69 7.58 6.37
N ILE A 51 44.56 8.12 5.51
CA ILE A 51 45.66 9.00 5.93
C ILE A 51 45.12 10.28 6.57
N ALA A 52 44.09 10.90 5.99
CA ALA A 52 43.54 12.14 6.51
C ALA A 52 43.03 12.00 7.96
N GLY A 53 42.39 10.86 8.28
CA GLY A 53 41.98 10.52 9.64
C GLY A 53 43.15 10.28 10.59
N SER A 54 44.02 9.34 10.22
CA SER A 54 45.12 8.87 11.08
C SER A 54 46.22 9.92 11.33
N SER A 55 46.46 10.83 10.37
CA SER A 55 47.45 11.91 10.49
C SER A 55 46.96 13.11 11.31
N GLY A 56 45.67 13.17 11.64
CA GLY A 56 45.04 14.33 12.28
C GLY A 56 44.71 15.49 11.33
N LEU A 57 44.91 15.32 10.02
CA LEU A 57 44.52 16.31 9.00
C LEU A 57 43.03 16.64 9.07
N LEU A 58 42.17 15.61 9.15
CA LEU A 58 40.72 15.80 9.25
C LEU A 58 40.35 16.66 10.47
N LYS A 59 40.99 16.43 11.62
CA LYS A 59 40.76 17.23 12.83
C LYS A 59 41.07 18.71 12.60
N ARG A 60 42.20 19.00 11.95
CA ARG A 60 42.59 20.38 11.60
C ARG A 60 41.63 21.01 10.59
N LEU A 61 41.20 20.27 9.57
CA LEU A 61 40.19 20.75 8.62
C LEU A 61 38.87 21.09 9.32
N LEU A 62 38.44 20.27 10.28
CA LEU A 62 37.22 20.53 11.05
C LEU A 62 37.37 21.74 12.00
N GLU A 63 38.54 21.94 12.61
CA GLU A 63 38.82 23.15 13.40
C GLU A 63 38.71 24.42 12.55
N VAL A 64 39.37 24.45 11.39
CA VAL A 64 39.31 25.59 10.47
C VAL A 64 37.89 25.80 9.94
N LEU A 65 37.17 24.72 9.63
CA LEU A 65 35.77 24.79 9.19
C LEU A 65 34.88 25.41 10.27
N GLU A 66 34.99 24.94 11.51
CA GLU A 66 34.21 25.47 12.63
C GLU A 66 34.48 26.97 12.84
N GLU A 67 35.74 27.40 12.88
CA GLU A 67 36.09 28.82 13.03
C GLU A 67 35.61 29.67 11.85
N SER A 68 35.72 29.15 10.62
CA SER A 68 35.22 29.82 9.42
C SER A 68 33.70 29.99 9.47
N LEU A 69 32.97 28.96 9.90
CA LEU A 69 31.51 29.02 10.07
C LEU A 69 31.11 30.04 11.15
N VAL A 70 31.81 30.07 12.28
CA VAL A 70 31.61 31.11 13.31
C VAL A 70 31.75 32.49 12.70
N LYS A 71 32.80 32.73 11.92
CA LYS A 71 33.05 34.01 11.25
C LYS A 71 31.96 34.36 10.24
N CYS A 72 31.53 33.38 9.43
CA CYS A 72 30.49 33.57 8.43
C CYS A 72 29.15 34.00 9.02
N PHE A 73 28.73 33.36 10.12
CA PHE A 73 27.45 33.64 10.76
C PHE A 73 27.48 34.83 11.75
N SER A 74 28.66 35.33 12.13
CA SER A 74 28.79 36.42 13.11
C SER A 74 29.00 37.82 12.50
N ASN A 75 29.33 37.91 11.21
CA ASN A 75 29.68 39.18 10.56
C ASN A 75 28.77 39.50 9.37
N MET A 76 27.99 40.59 9.47
CA MET A 76 27.05 41.02 8.42
C MET A 76 27.72 41.60 7.16
N HIS A 77 29.00 41.98 7.22
CA HIS A 77 29.75 42.57 6.10
C HIS A 77 30.94 41.71 5.69
N LEU A 78 30.75 40.40 5.72
CA LEU A 78 31.78 39.43 5.40
C LEU A 78 32.14 39.45 3.91
N ASP A 79 33.43 39.33 3.62
CA ASP A 79 33.93 39.06 2.27
C ASP A 79 33.34 37.74 1.71
N PRO A 80 32.72 37.74 0.51
CA PRO A 80 32.18 36.54 -0.14
C PRO A 80 33.16 35.37 -0.25
N PHE A 81 34.47 35.65 -0.24
CA PHE A 81 35.53 34.63 -0.18
C PHE A 81 35.27 33.58 0.90
N TRP A 82 34.84 34.00 2.10
CA TRP A 82 34.69 33.11 3.25
C TRP A 82 33.59 32.06 3.06
N TRP A 83 32.50 32.40 2.36
CA TRP A 83 31.45 31.43 2.04
C TRP A 83 31.93 30.39 1.04
N LYS A 84 32.71 30.80 0.02
CA LYS A 84 33.37 29.87 -0.92
C LYS A 84 34.39 28.99 -0.22
N PHE A 85 35.18 29.58 0.67
CA PHE A 85 36.19 28.87 1.46
C PHE A 85 35.56 27.81 2.38
N VAL A 86 34.47 28.15 3.08
CA VAL A 86 33.68 27.19 3.86
C VAL A 86 33.12 26.08 2.96
N SER A 87 32.57 26.44 1.79
CA SER A 87 32.04 25.47 0.84
C SER A 87 33.10 24.45 0.40
N ASP A 88 34.32 24.89 0.07
CA ASP A 88 35.41 23.99 -0.31
C ASP A 88 35.96 23.17 0.87
N LEU A 89 35.97 23.72 2.09
CA LEU A 89 36.29 22.96 3.30
C LEU A 89 35.26 21.85 3.55
N ILE A 90 33.96 22.15 3.42
CA ILE A 90 32.89 21.15 3.54
C ILE A 90 33.06 20.06 2.49
N ARG A 91 33.41 20.39 1.24
CA ARG A 91 33.70 19.38 0.21
C ARG A 91 34.88 18.48 0.58
N CYS A 92 35.96 19.04 1.13
CA CYS A 92 37.08 18.25 1.63
C CYS A 92 36.64 17.30 2.75
N VAL A 93 35.88 17.82 3.72
CA VAL A 93 35.36 17.04 4.85
C VAL A 93 34.40 15.95 4.35
N ALA A 94 33.44 16.27 3.49
CA ALA A 94 32.51 15.32 2.90
C ALA A 94 33.25 14.14 2.25
N ASN A 95 34.28 14.43 1.45
CA ASN A 95 35.10 13.39 0.82
C ASN A 95 35.91 12.58 1.83
N CYS A 96 36.33 13.13 2.98
CA CYS A 96 36.96 12.32 4.04
C CYS A 96 36.00 11.30 4.67
N LEU A 97 34.70 11.54 4.64
CA LEU A 97 33.70 10.77 5.39
C LEU A 97 33.13 9.58 4.60
N VAL A 98 33.14 9.65 3.27
CA VAL A 98 32.61 8.61 2.38
C VAL A 98 33.23 7.24 2.72
N ASP A 99 32.37 6.28 3.03
CA ASP A 99 32.71 4.88 3.34
C ASP A 99 33.84 4.75 4.38
N ASN A 100 33.91 5.67 5.35
CA ASN A 100 34.98 5.66 6.36
C ASN A 100 34.43 5.96 7.76
N ASP A 101 34.06 4.90 8.50
CA ASP A 101 33.51 5.00 9.85
C ASP A 101 34.44 5.66 10.87
N ASP A 102 35.75 5.44 10.76
CA ASP A 102 36.70 6.03 11.70
C ASP A 102 36.79 7.55 11.54
N ASN A 103 36.74 8.05 10.30
CA ASN A 103 36.63 9.47 10.01
C ASN A 103 35.28 10.04 10.46
N ARG A 104 34.18 9.31 10.24
CA ARG A 104 32.84 9.71 10.70
C ARG A 104 32.78 9.86 12.23
N LYS A 105 33.42 8.96 12.98
CA LYS A 105 33.53 9.07 14.45
C LYS A 105 34.22 10.36 14.90
N ILE A 106 35.25 10.83 14.17
CA ILE A 106 35.96 12.07 14.51
C ILE A 106 35.00 13.26 14.45
N LEU A 107 34.26 13.44 13.35
CA LEU A 107 33.25 14.50 13.26
C LEU A 107 32.15 14.31 14.32
N PHE A 108 31.66 13.08 14.48
CA PHE A 108 30.56 12.77 15.39
C PHE A 108 30.88 13.10 16.87
N GLN A 109 32.08 12.77 17.33
CA GLN A 109 32.47 12.87 18.73
C GLN A 109 33.17 14.19 19.06
N GLU A 110 34.07 14.66 18.19
CA GLU A 110 34.98 15.77 18.52
C GLU A 110 34.44 17.14 18.08
N LYS A 111 33.53 17.18 17.09
CA LYS A 111 33.05 18.42 16.48
C LYS A 111 31.52 18.50 16.40
N PRO A 112 30.81 18.33 17.54
CA PRO A 112 29.36 18.28 17.58
C PRO A 112 28.69 19.57 17.09
N VAL A 113 29.34 20.73 17.29
CA VAL A 113 28.78 22.05 16.96
C VAL A 113 28.54 22.22 15.46
N ILE A 114 29.40 21.65 14.61
CA ILE A 114 29.23 21.72 13.14
C ILE A 114 27.89 21.08 12.76
N MET A 115 27.63 19.87 13.23
CA MET A 115 26.41 19.13 12.91
C MET A 115 25.18 19.73 13.61
N ASP A 116 25.28 19.98 14.93
CA ASP A 116 24.13 20.34 15.75
C ASP A 116 23.67 21.79 15.55
N ARG A 117 24.54 22.67 15.05
CA ARG A 117 24.24 24.10 14.86
C ARG A 117 24.36 24.55 13.41
N TYR A 118 25.51 24.33 12.78
CA TYR A 118 25.81 25.00 11.52
C TYR A 118 25.18 24.35 10.30
N VAL A 119 25.07 23.02 10.26
CA VAL A 119 24.41 22.32 9.14
C VAL A 119 22.99 22.86 8.94
N GLY A 120 22.16 22.85 9.98
CA GLY A 120 20.80 23.39 9.90
C GLY A 120 20.76 24.87 9.48
N HIS A 121 21.64 25.70 10.04
CA HIS A 121 21.70 27.12 9.66
C HIS A 121 22.08 27.35 8.19
N ILE A 122 23.00 26.55 7.64
CA ILE A 122 23.37 26.62 6.22
C ILE A 122 22.15 26.33 5.34
N LEU A 123 21.37 25.29 5.69
CA LEU A 123 20.15 24.94 4.94
C LEU A 123 19.10 26.06 5.00
N THR A 124 19.09 26.90 6.03
CA THR A 124 18.16 28.05 6.11
C THR A 124 18.62 29.31 5.37
N LEU A 125 19.87 29.38 4.89
CA LEU A 125 20.36 30.54 4.11
C LEU A 125 19.50 30.78 2.87
N LYS A 126 19.44 32.02 2.36
CA LYS A 126 18.86 32.25 1.03
C LYS A 126 19.69 31.54 -0.01
N THR A 127 19.04 30.85 -0.93
CA THR A 127 19.75 29.94 -1.82
C THR A 127 20.46 30.64 -2.95
N GLU A 128 19.94 31.76 -3.46
CA GLU A 128 20.64 32.62 -4.41
C GLU A 128 22.06 32.94 -3.92
N GLY A 129 23.06 32.35 -4.56
CA GLY A 129 24.50 32.49 -4.24
C GLY A 129 25.04 31.57 -3.14
N ASN A 130 24.25 30.61 -2.64
CA ASN A 130 24.62 29.61 -1.63
C ASN A 130 24.28 28.16 -2.03
N GLU A 131 23.83 27.93 -3.27
CA GLU A 131 23.38 26.65 -3.82
C GLU A 131 24.46 25.57 -3.60
N GLU A 132 25.69 25.87 -4.01
CA GLU A 132 26.83 24.95 -3.93
C GLU A 132 27.21 24.63 -2.47
N LEU A 133 27.11 25.61 -1.57
CA LEU A 133 27.37 25.43 -0.14
C LEU A 133 26.31 24.50 0.48
N GLN A 134 25.05 24.70 0.16
CA GLN A 134 23.94 23.87 0.62
C GLN A 134 24.08 22.44 0.08
N LEU A 135 24.37 22.28 -1.21
CA LEU A 135 24.54 20.97 -1.85
C LEU A 135 25.68 20.16 -1.23
N ARG A 136 26.83 20.79 -1.04
CA ARG A 136 27.99 20.14 -0.39
C ARG A 136 27.71 19.83 1.08
N THR A 137 26.90 20.65 1.75
CA THR A 137 26.47 20.39 3.14
C THR A 137 25.53 19.19 3.22
N LEU A 138 24.59 19.06 2.27
CA LEU A 138 23.72 17.88 2.15
C LEU A 138 24.54 16.62 1.83
N ALA A 139 25.49 16.71 0.89
CA ALA A 139 26.39 15.59 0.57
C ALA A 139 27.22 15.16 1.80
N MET A 140 27.73 16.11 2.59
CA MET A 140 28.41 15.82 3.85
C MET A 140 27.48 15.10 4.85
N ALA A 141 26.23 15.57 5.00
CA ALA A 141 25.25 14.97 5.88
C ALA A 141 24.84 13.56 5.42
N LYS A 142 24.65 13.35 4.11
CA LYS A 142 24.40 12.03 3.51
C LYS A 142 25.54 11.07 3.80
N ASN A 143 26.79 11.46 3.53
CA ASN A 143 27.96 10.64 3.81
C ASN A 143 28.08 10.28 5.30
N MET A 144 27.71 11.20 6.19
CA MET A 144 27.62 10.91 7.62
C MET A 144 26.55 9.85 7.93
N CYS A 145 25.42 9.85 7.25
CA CYS A 145 24.29 8.98 7.56
C CYS A 145 24.41 7.54 7.00
N LEU A 146 25.24 7.33 5.95
CA LEU A 146 25.39 6.03 5.28
C LEU A 146 25.56 4.86 6.27
N ASP A 147 24.67 3.87 6.20
CA ASP A 147 24.67 2.63 6.98
C ASP A 147 24.76 2.79 8.52
N ASN A 148 24.42 3.96 9.07
CA ASN A 148 24.54 4.19 10.52
C ASN A 148 23.36 4.96 11.13
N LYS A 149 22.48 4.21 11.81
CA LYS A 149 21.25 4.73 12.43
C LYS A 149 21.49 5.75 13.54
N ASP A 150 22.63 5.70 14.24
CA ASP A 150 22.93 6.68 15.30
C ASP A 150 23.29 8.05 14.69
N TYR A 151 23.96 8.04 13.54
CA TYR A 151 24.24 9.26 12.77
C TYR A 151 22.96 9.84 12.18
N VAL A 152 22.11 9.00 11.54
CA VAL A 152 20.78 9.41 11.05
C VAL A 152 19.96 10.04 12.17
N ARG A 153 19.87 9.39 13.35
CA ARG A 153 19.10 9.92 14.49
C ARG A 153 19.60 11.28 14.99
N ARG A 154 20.90 11.55 14.87
CA ARG A 154 21.44 12.86 15.27
C ARG A 154 21.10 13.92 14.23
N PHE A 155 21.28 13.59 12.95
CA PHE A 155 21.03 14.50 11.85
C PHE A 155 19.53 14.75 11.63
N SER A 156 18.62 13.85 12.00
CA SER A 156 17.16 14.06 11.86
C SER A 156 16.65 15.34 12.53
N LYS A 157 17.39 15.92 13.48
CA LYS A 157 17.11 17.25 14.06
C LYS A 157 17.10 18.39 13.04
N ILE A 158 17.74 18.21 11.87
CA ILE A 158 17.74 19.19 10.78
C ILE A 158 16.56 19.01 9.81
N GLN A 159 15.64 18.07 10.08
CA GLN A 159 14.49 17.80 9.22
C GLN A 159 13.70 19.06 8.84
N SER A 160 13.39 19.92 9.81
CA SER A 160 12.65 21.17 9.53
C SER A 160 13.43 22.15 8.65
N PRO A 161 14.72 22.45 8.90
CA PRO A 161 15.57 23.18 7.96
C PRO A 161 15.65 22.55 6.56
N LEU A 162 15.74 21.22 6.47
CA LEU A 162 15.79 20.50 5.20
C LEU A 162 14.49 20.62 4.41
N LEU A 163 13.33 20.41 5.06
CA LEU A 163 12.02 20.66 4.47
C LEU A 163 11.91 22.11 3.98
N SER A 164 12.31 23.06 4.81
CA SER A 164 12.27 24.49 4.46
C SER A 164 13.13 24.84 3.24
N LEU A 165 14.23 24.11 3.01
CA LEU A 165 15.05 24.22 1.80
C LEU A 165 14.30 23.60 0.61
N LEU A 166 13.82 22.36 0.74
CA LEU A 166 13.13 21.66 -0.35
C LEU A 166 11.86 22.38 -0.83
N HIS A 167 11.13 23.06 0.04
CA HIS A 167 9.93 23.85 -0.31
C HIS A 167 10.19 25.05 -1.23
N ARG A 168 11.44 25.54 -1.30
CA ARG A 168 11.78 26.81 -1.99
C ARG A 168 12.75 26.64 -3.15
N GLU A 169 13.30 25.44 -3.35
CA GLU A 169 14.29 25.18 -4.40
C GLU A 169 13.70 24.41 -5.58
N ASP A 170 14.16 24.80 -6.77
CA ASP A 170 13.92 24.08 -8.02
C ASP A 170 15.20 23.40 -8.54
N ASP A 171 16.30 23.41 -7.77
CA ASP A 171 17.55 22.75 -8.17
C ASP A 171 17.44 21.23 -8.03
N GLU A 172 17.60 20.53 -9.14
CA GLU A 172 17.42 19.07 -9.24
C GLU A 172 18.41 18.31 -8.36
N SER A 173 19.68 18.72 -8.32
CA SER A 173 20.73 18.04 -7.54
C SER A 173 20.51 18.19 -6.04
N LEU A 174 20.11 19.40 -5.59
CA LEU A 174 19.74 19.68 -4.20
C LEU A 174 18.51 18.87 -3.80
N THR A 175 17.50 18.83 -4.68
CA THR A 175 16.24 18.10 -4.44
C THR A 175 16.48 16.60 -4.35
N LEU A 176 17.33 16.05 -5.23
CA LEU A 176 17.66 14.64 -5.24
C LEU A 176 18.32 14.19 -3.93
N ILE A 177 19.43 14.83 -3.55
CA ILE A 177 20.16 14.48 -2.31
C ILE A 177 19.31 14.79 -1.08
N GLY A 178 18.60 15.92 -1.10
CA GLY A 178 17.77 16.35 0.02
C GLY A 178 16.56 15.45 0.27
N SER A 179 15.88 14.99 -0.78
CA SER A 179 14.72 14.08 -0.67
C SER A 179 15.14 12.69 -0.18
N GLU A 180 16.27 12.18 -0.63
CA GLU A 180 16.84 10.91 -0.14
C GLU A 180 17.14 11.00 1.36
N LEU A 181 17.86 12.04 1.79
CA LEU A 181 18.20 12.26 3.20
C LEU A 181 16.96 12.49 4.07
N LEU A 182 15.94 13.17 3.53
CA LEU A 182 14.66 13.37 4.22
C LEU A 182 13.97 12.03 4.48
N SER A 183 14.01 11.10 3.51
CA SER A 183 13.41 9.78 3.67
C SER A 183 14.02 9.02 4.87
N ASP A 184 15.35 9.07 5.03
CA ASP A 184 16.05 8.49 6.18
C ASP A 184 15.64 9.14 7.51
N PHE A 185 15.44 10.47 7.52
CA PHE A 185 15.04 11.19 8.73
C PHE A 185 13.62 10.82 9.16
N LEU A 186 12.69 10.66 8.20
CA LEU A 186 11.30 10.28 8.47
C LEU A 186 11.15 8.87 9.04
N GLU A 187 12.12 7.99 8.81
CA GLU A 187 12.17 6.68 9.50
C GLU A 187 12.44 6.81 11.00
N ILE A 188 13.11 7.89 11.43
CA ILE A 188 13.44 8.16 12.83
C ILE A 188 12.34 8.97 13.53
N ASP A 189 11.95 10.10 12.94
CA ASP A 189 10.97 11.02 13.51
C ASP A 189 10.07 11.61 12.41
N GLN A 190 8.77 11.63 12.66
CA GLN A 190 7.75 12.03 11.69
C GLN A 190 7.18 13.41 12.05
N ASN A 191 8.07 14.37 12.33
CA ASN A 191 7.68 15.76 12.61
C ASN A 191 7.37 16.52 11.31
N VAL A 192 6.24 16.19 10.70
CA VAL A 192 5.74 16.76 9.44
C VAL A 192 4.33 17.32 9.61
N SER A 193 3.96 18.32 8.82
CA SER A 193 2.60 18.88 8.76
C SER A 193 1.81 18.38 7.55
N LEU A 194 0.54 18.77 7.41
CA LEU A 194 -0.25 18.47 6.21
C LEU A 194 0.26 19.24 4.98
N GLU A 195 0.76 20.45 5.18
CA GLU A 195 1.38 21.26 4.13
C GLU A 195 2.63 20.57 3.56
N ASP A 196 3.41 19.88 4.40
CA ASP A 196 4.54 19.06 3.93
C ASP A 196 4.05 17.87 3.08
N LEU A 197 2.94 17.23 3.46
CA LEU A 197 2.36 16.15 2.64
C LEU A 197 1.81 16.65 1.30
N GLN A 198 1.22 17.85 1.29
CA GLN A 198 0.82 18.53 0.06
C GLN A 198 2.03 18.78 -0.84
N PHE A 199 3.12 19.32 -0.27
CA PHE A 199 4.36 19.53 -0.99
C PHE A 199 4.92 18.22 -1.57
N PHE A 200 4.93 17.12 -0.81
CA PHE A 200 5.35 15.82 -1.36
C PHE A 200 4.49 15.40 -2.55
N ALA A 201 3.16 15.54 -2.45
CA ALA A 201 2.26 15.16 -3.54
C ALA A 201 2.43 16.06 -4.78
N GLU A 202 2.67 17.35 -4.58
CA GLU A 202 2.99 18.32 -5.65
C GLU A 202 4.31 17.96 -6.35
N ALA A 203 5.36 17.69 -5.58
CA ALA A 203 6.65 17.27 -6.11
C ALA A 203 6.52 15.95 -6.88
N ILE A 204 5.83 14.95 -6.33
CA ILE A 204 5.56 13.66 -7.01
C ILE A 204 4.86 13.90 -8.36
N TRP A 205 3.82 14.73 -8.39
CA TRP A 205 3.09 15.02 -9.62
C TRP A 205 3.94 15.78 -10.64
N SER A 206 4.67 16.82 -10.21
CA SER A 206 5.57 17.57 -11.08
C SER A 206 6.63 16.67 -11.70
N GLN A 207 7.32 15.86 -10.89
CA GLN A 207 8.36 14.96 -11.38
C GLN A 207 7.81 13.86 -12.29
N SER A 208 6.56 13.43 -12.08
CA SER A 208 5.92 12.44 -12.96
C SER A 208 5.80 12.90 -14.41
N GLN A 209 5.73 14.20 -14.66
CA GLN A 209 5.69 14.79 -16.00
C GLN A 209 7.06 14.71 -16.69
N GLU A 210 8.15 14.83 -15.92
CA GLU A 210 9.53 14.82 -16.39
C GLU A 210 10.15 13.42 -16.52
N VAL A 211 9.57 12.39 -15.86
CA VAL A 211 10.01 10.98 -16.01
C VAL A 211 10.09 10.60 -17.49
N LYS A 212 11.24 10.05 -17.90
CA LYS A 212 11.52 9.66 -19.27
C LYS A 212 10.78 8.38 -19.64
N ASN A 213 10.29 8.32 -20.88
CA ASN A 213 9.66 7.13 -21.43
C ASN A 213 10.69 6.34 -22.25
N GLN A 214 11.10 5.18 -21.74
CA GLN A 214 12.13 4.33 -22.38
C GLN A 214 11.77 3.86 -23.80
N GLU A 215 10.48 3.85 -24.17
CA GLU A 215 10.06 3.53 -25.54
C GLU A 215 10.45 4.63 -26.55
N ASP A 216 10.57 5.88 -26.11
CA ASP A 216 10.89 7.03 -26.98
C ASP A 216 12.41 7.19 -27.20
N GLU A 217 13.25 6.50 -26.41
CA GLU A 217 14.72 6.61 -26.42
C GLU A 217 15.44 5.50 -27.23
N GLN A 218 14.70 4.65 -27.98
CA GLN A 218 15.28 3.51 -28.71
C GLN A 218 16.22 3.88 -29.89
N ASP A 219 16.39 5.17 -30.22
CA ASP A 219 17.24 5.63 -31.33
C ASP A 219 18.64 6.12 -30.91
N GLU A 220 18.95 6.24 -29.62
CA GLU A 220 20.29 6.65 -29.16
C GLU A 220 21.02 5.50 -28.46
N GLN A 221 21.94 4.86 -29.19
CA GLN A 221 22.93 3.94 -28.66
C GLN A 221 23.91 4.68 -27.74
N GLU A 222 23.54 4.90 -26.48
CA GLU A 222 24.51 5.15 -25.41
C GLU A 222 24.26 4.15 -24.27
N GLU A 223 25.29 3.36 -23.97
CA GLU A 223 25.34 2.36 -22.88
C GLU A 223 25.31 3.00 -21.46
N ASP A 224 24.88 4.26 -21.33
CA ASP A 224 24.76 5.03 -20.08
C ASP A 224 23.29 5.46 -19.82
N ALA A 225 22.31 4.56 -20.02
CA ALA A 225 20.89 4.78 -19.73
C ALA A 225 20.55 4.90 -18.21
N LEU A 226 21.41 5.53 -17.41
CA LEU A 226 21.58 5.21 -15.98
C LEU A 226 21.31 6.33 -14.96
N ASP A 227 20.75 7.47 -15.34
CA ASP A 227 20.18 8.40 -14.34
C ASP A 227 18.94 9.11 -14.92
N ASP A 228 17.76 8.81 -14.38
CA ASP A 228 16.56 9.62 -14.52
C ASP A 228 16.32 10.30 -13.15
N PRO A 229 16.89 11.51 -12.92
CA PRO A 229 16.77 12.20 -11.65
C PRO A 229 15.30 12.46 -11.26
N ALA A 230 14.43 12.68 -12.24
CA ALA A 230 13.00 12.88 -11.98
C ALA A 230 12.37 11.60 -11.41
N LEU A 231 12.72 10.43 -11.95
CA LEU A 231 12.27 9.15 -11.40
C LEU A 231 12.80 8.93 -9.96
N GLU A 232 14.06 9.26 -9.69
CA GLU A 232 14.63 9.13 -8.35
C GLU A 232 13.98 10.08 -7.34
N ILE A 233 13.81 11.35 -7.70
CA ILE A 233 13.12 12.34 -6.86
C ILE A 233 11.67 11.91 -6.59
N LEU A 234 10.95 11.47 -7.62
CA LEU A 234 9.60 10.92 -7.49
C LEU A 234 9.57 9.75 -6.51
N THR A 235 10.57 8.87 -6.58
CA THR A 235 10.73 7.71 -5.69
C THR A 235 10.93 8.15 -4.25
N ASN A 236 11.85 9.08 -4.01
CA ASN A 236 12.19 9.59 -2.69
C ASN A 236 10.98 10.27 -2.03
N PHE A 237 10.26 11.14 -2.75
CA PHE A 237 9.06 11.76 -2.19
C PHE A 237 7.89 10.79 -2.01
N THR A 238 7.73 9.80 -2.91
CA THR A 238 6.74 8.72 -2.71
C THR A 238 7.06 7.94 -1.43
N GLN A 239 8.35 7.66 -1.16
CA GLN A 239 8.79 7.02 0.07
C GLN A 239 8.57 7.89 1.31
N CYS A 240 8.90 9.18 1.25
CA CYS A 240 8.63 10.12 2.33
C CYS A 240 7.14 10.13 2.69
N LEU A 241 6.28 10.25 1.67
CA LEU A 241 4.83 10.22 1.84
C LEU A 241 4.37 8.90 2.47
N GLU A 242 4.79 7.76 1.91
CA GLU A 242 4.43 6.42 2.39
C GLU A 242 4.83 6.19 3.86
N ILE A 243 6.04 6.60 4.26
CA ILE A 243 6.52 6.48 5.65
C ILE A 243 5.58 7.21 6.62
N VAL A 244 5.11 8.40 6.24
CA VAL A 244 4.23 9.22 7.07
C VAL A 244 2.81 8.65 7.11
N VAL A 245 2.26 8.23 5.96
CA VAL A 245 0.83 7.83 5.88
C VAL A 245 0.58 6.37 6.23
N SER A 246 1.59 5.49 6.17
CA SER A 246 1.44 4.05 6.43
C SER A 246 1.15 3.70 7.88
N LYS A 247 1.48 4.59 8.82
CA LYS A 247 1.22 4.43 10.25
C LYS A 247 0.04 5.32 10.67
N LYS A 248 -0.54 5.01 11.84
CA LYS A 248 -1.54 5.88 12.46
C LYS A 248 -0.86 7.21 12.81
N SER A 249 -1.15 8.24 12.04
CA SER A 249 -0.57 9.57 12.20
C SER A 249 -1.35 10.39 13.22
N SER A 250 -0.69 11.36 13.86
CA SER A 250 -1.34 12.39 14.68
C SER A 250 -1.91 13.54 13.85
N LEU A 251 -1.69 13.54 12.52
CA LEU A 251 -2.21 14.54 11.61
C LEU A 251 -3.74 14.46 11.46
N ASP A 252 -4.39 15.62 11.35
CA ASP A 252 -5.83 15.72 11.14
C ASP A 252 -6.20 15.78 9.66
N PHE A 253 -6.42 14.63 9.05
CA PHE A 253 -6.87 14.50 7.65
C PHE A 253 -8.32 14.96 7.38
N GLY A 254 -8.94 15.74 8.26
CA GLY A 254 -10.24 16.40 8.00
C GLY A 254 -10.16 17.64 7.11
N ASP A 255 -8.95 18.13 6.80
CA ASP A 255 -8.69 19.36 6.04
C ASP A 255 -8.98 19.21 4.51
N LEU A 256 -9.34 20.30 3.86
CA LEU A 256 -9.48 20.40 2.40
C LEU A 256 -8.15 20.12 1.65
N LEU A 257 -7.00 20.35 2.30
CA LEU A 257 -5.69 20.02 1.73
C LEU A 257 -5.56 18.54 1.36
N VAL A 258 -6.27 17.65 2.07
CA VAL A 258 -6.26 16.21 1.77
C VAL A 258 -6.84 15.92 0.40
N SER A 259 -7.86 16.66 -0.02
CA SER A 259 -8.44 16.53 -1.36
C SER A 259 -7.45 16.92 -2.46
N ILE A 260 -6.60 17.92 -2.21
CA ILE A 260 -5.52 18.33 -3.13
C ILE A 260 -4.44 17.24 -3.20
N ILE A 261 -4.00 16.72 -2.05
CA ILE A 261 -3.02 15.61 -1.98
C ILE A 261 -3.54 14.42 -2.80
N GLN A 262 -4.77 13.99 -2.56
CA GLN A 262 -5.40 12.88 -3.27
C GLN A 262 -5.49 13.15 -4.78
N LEU A 263 -5.85 14.37 -5.18
CA LEU A 263 -5.92 14.76 -6.58
C LEU A 263 -4.56 14.64 -7.29
N HIS A 264 -3.48 15.17 -6.70
CA HIS A 264 -2.14 15.07 -7.28
C HIS A 264 -1.66 13.62 -7.39
N LEU A 265 -1.91 12.77 -6.40
CA LEU A 265 -1.58 11.34 -6.48
C LEU A 265 -2.37 10.64 -7.60
N LEU A 266 -3.66 10.95 -7.74
CA LEU A 266 -4.49 10.40 -8.82
C LEU A 266 -4.08 10.92 -10.21
N GLN A 267 -3.57 12.15 -10.32
CA GLN A 267 -3.03 12.69 -11.56
C GLN A 267 -1.68 12.04 -11.91
N THR A 268 -0.80 11.89 -10.93
CA THR A 268 0.49 11.17 -11.06
C THR A 268 0.29 9.76 -11.60
N LEU A 269 -0.69 9.02 -11.08
CA LEU A 269 -1.01 7.68 -11.58
C LEU A 269 -1.36 7.68 -13.07
N ASP A 270 -2.14 8.66 -13.54
CA ASP A 270 -2.49 8.77 -14.96
C ASP A 270 -1.31 9.20 -15.83
N GLU A 271 -0.47 10.11 -15.33
CA GLU A 271 0.73 10.60 -16.03
C GLU A 271 1.77 9.49 -16.26
N LEU A 272 2.00 8.65 -15.24
CA LEU A 272 2.94 7.53 -15.32
C LEU A 272 2.38 6.32 -16.07
N TRP A 273 1.06 6.19 -16.19
CA TRP A 273 0.42 5.03 -16.82
C TRP A 273 0.87 4.76 -18.27
N PRO A 274 0.96 5.75 -19.18
CA PRO A 274 1.42 5.51 -20.55
C PRO A 274 2.94 5.29 -20.66
N LYS A 275 3.75 5.77 -19.71
CA LYS A 275 5.23 5.76 -19.79
C LYS A 275 5.82 4.39 -19.45
N GLN A 276 6.90 3.95 -20.10
CA GLN A 276 7.71 2.80 -19.67
C GLN A 276 8.98 3.28 -18.97
N PHE A 277 9.24 2.75 -17.79
CA PHE A 277 10.40 3.07 -16.98
C PHE A 277 10.68 1.92 -15.99
N GLU A 278 11.87 1.93 -15.40
CA GLU A 278 12.28 0.89 -14.46
C GLU A 278 11.31 0.81 -13.28
N ASN A 279 11.01 -0.42 -12.82
CA ASN A 279 10.19 -0.65 -11.64
C ASN A 279 8.80 0.01 -11.67
N LYS A 280 8.26 0.39 -12.86
CA LYS A 280 6.94 1.01 -13.03
C LYS A 280 5.84 0.38 -12.17
N LEU A 281 5.79 -0.95 -12.15
CA LEU A 281 4.81 -1.71 -11.37
C LEU A 281 4.88 -1.38 -9.87
N ILE A 282 6.09 -1.22 -9.32
CA ILE A 282 6.33 -0.87 -7.92
C ILE A 282 5.85 0.56 -7.66
N HIS A 283 6.22 1.53 -8.51
CA HIS A 283 5.78 2.93 -8.36
C HIS A 283 4.25 3.06 -8.38
N MET A 284 3.59 2.42 -9.35
CA MET A 284 2.13 2.47 -9.47
C MET A 284 1.43 1.85 -8.24
N ARG A 285 1.95 0.75 -7.69
CA ARG A 285 1.42 0.12 -6.48
C ARG A 285 1.63 0.99 -5.24
N ARG A 286 2.82 1.60 -5.07
CA ARG A 286 3.13 2.47 -3.93
C ARG A 286 2.25 3.73 -3.93
N LEU A 287 2.07 4.38 -5.07
CA LEU A 287 1.19 5.54 -5.22
C LEU A 287 -0.28 5.20 -4.88
N MET A 288 -0.80 4.10 -5.43
CA MET A 288 -2.13 3.61 -5.09
C MET A 288 -2.26 3.28 -3.59
N THR A 289 -1.22 2.73 -2.99
CA THR A 289 -1.18 2.39 -1.56
C THR A 289 -1.16 3.65 -0.70
N CYS A 290 -0.43 4.70 -1.09
CA CYS A 290 -0.45 6.00 -0.41
C CYS A 290 -1.85 6.63 -0.43
N VAL A 291 -2.53 6.61 -1.58
CA VAL A 291 -3.95 7.04 -1.69
C VAL A 291 -4.82 6.26 -0.69
N GLY A 292 -4.65 4.94 -0.64
CA GLY A 292 -5.40 4.07 0.28
C GLY A 292 -5.11 4.37 1.75
N HIS A 293 -3.85 4.60 2.12
CA HIS A 293 -3.44 4.94 3.47
C HIS A 293 -4.00 6.28 3.94
N ILE A 294 -3.91 7.32 3.10
CA ILE A 294 -4.52 8.64 3.39
C ILE A 294 -6.04 8.51 3.52
N SER A 295 -6.66 7.72 2.64
CA SER A 295 -8.10 7.48 2.66
C SER A 295 -8.58 6.73 3.90
N ALA A 296 -7.74 5.82 4.44
CA ALA A 296 -8.07 5.02 5.60
C ALA A 296 -7.84 5.74 6.96
N GLN A 297 -7.31 6.97 6.96
CA GLN A 297 -7.10 7.73 8.19
C GLN A 297 -8.45 8.06 8.86
N GLU A 298 -8.54 7.86 10.17
CA GLU A 298 -9.80 7.97 10.92
C GLU A 298 -10.45 9.38 10.86
N SER A 299 -9.63 10.42 10.74
CA SER A 299 -10.10 11.81 10.60
C SER A 299 -10.59 12.15 9.20
N ASN A 300 -10.29 11.32 8.18
CA ASN A 300 -10.67 11.55 6.80
C ASN A 300 -12.06 10.95 6.50
N THR A 301 -13.04 11.81 6.18
CA THR A 301 -14.38 11.34 5.80
C THR A 301 -14.48 10.88 4.35
N ASN A 302 -13.50 11.22 3.51
CA ASN A 302 -13.46 10.94 2.06
C ASN A 302 -14.66 11.51 1.26
N LYS A 303 -15.47 12.40 1.86
CA LYS A 303 -16.70 12.91 1.24
C LYS A 303 -16.43 14.01 0.23
N ASN A 304 -15.36 14.79 0.43
CA ASN A 304 -14.98 15.89 -0.45
C ASN A 304 -14.43 15.37 -1.80
N GLU A 305 -13.85 14.17 -1.79
CA GLU A 305 -13.22 13.54 -2.95
C GLU A 305 -14.21 12.81 -3.86
N ARG A 306 -15.48 12.66 -3.44
CA ARG A 306 -16.48 11.85 -4.16
C ARG A 306 -16.72 12.34 -5.58
N GLU A 307 -16.89 13.66 -5.78
CA GLU A 307 -17.15 14.23 -7.10
C GLU A 307 -16.01 13.93 -8.08
N THR A 308 -14.77 14.20 -7.65
CA THR A 308 -13.56 13.85 -8.40
C THR A 308 -13.49 12.34 -8.69
N CYS A 309 -13.83 11.50 -7.72
CA CYS A 309 -13.85 10.04 -7.90
C CYS A 309 -14.85 9.61 -8.99
N TYR A 310 -16.08 10.13 -8.97
CA TYR A 310 -17.09 9.80 -9.98
C TYR A 310 -16.63 10.21 -11.38
N GLU A 311 -16.14 11.43 -11.54
CA GLU A 311 -15.65 11.91 -12.83
C GLU A 311 -14.54 11.01 -13.41
N ASN A 312 -13.60 10.60 -12.55
CA ASN A 312 -12.45 9.82 -13.00
C ASN A 312 -12.80 8.36 -13.31
N ILE A 313 -13.83 7.78 -12.69
CA ILE A 313 -14.32 6.44 -13.07
C ILE A 313 -14.78 6.41 -14.53
N HIS A 314 -15.45 7.46 -14.99
CA HIS A 314 -15.94 7.52 -16.36
C HIS A 314 -14.83 7.80 -17.38
N LYS A 315 -13.80 8.57 -16.99
CA LYS A 315 -12.77 9.09 -17.92
C LYS A 315 -11.51 8.22 -17.99
N SER A 316 -11.10 7.59 -16.88
CA SER A 316 -9.79 6.92 -16.80
C SER A 316 -9.81 5.51 -17.39
N ASN A 317 -8.69 5.13 -18.01
CA ASN A 317 -8.40 3.76 -18.46
C ASN A 317 -7.31 3.08 -17.61
N ASN A 318 -6.78 3.79 -16.60
CA ASN A 318 -5.70 3.32 -15.76
C ASN A 318 -6.25 2.49 -14.58
N GLY A 319 -5.94 1.19 -14.57
CA GLY A 319 -6.38 0.28 -13.52
C GLY A 319 -5.94 0.69 -12.11
N TYR A 320 -4.77 1.33 -11.96
CA TYR A 320 -4.28 1.78 -10.65
C TYR A 320 -5.05 2.97 -10.11
N LYS A 321 -5.32 3.95 -10.97
CA LYS A 321 -6.15 5.10 -10.59
C LYS A 321 -7.57 4.66 -10.24
N ILE A 322 -8.17 3.77 -11.06
CA ILE A 322 -9.50 3.21 -10.79
C ILE A 322 -9.50 2.45 -9.46
N GLY A 323 -8.49 1.60 -9.21
CA GLY A 323 -8.33 0.88 -7.95
C GLY A 323 -8.25 1.82 -6.74
N ALA A 324 -7.44 2.88 -6.85
CA ALA A 324 -7.30 3.92 -5.83
C ALA A 324 -8.64 4.63 -5.54
N ILE A 325 -9.36 5.02 -6.59
CA ILE A 325 -10.69 5.63 -6.48
C ILE A 325 -11.69 4.71 -5.76
N PHE A 326 -11.69 3.41 -6.08
CA PHE A 326 -12.57 2.47 -5.39
C PHE A 326 -12.26 2.37 -3.89
N ILE A 327 -11.01 2.52 -3.47
CA ILE A 327 -10.64 2.59 -2.04
C ILE A 327 -11.24 3.86 -1.42
N VAL A 328 -11.03 5.03 -2.05
CA VAL A 328 -11.56 6.32 -1.56
C VAL A 328 -13.08 6.29 -1.42
N LEU A 329 -13.79 5.82 -2.45
CA LEU A 329 -15.25 5.70 -2.42
C LEU A 329 -15.71 4.72 -1.33
N THR A 330 -15.02 3.60 -1.15
CA THR A 330 -15.33 2.63 -0.09
C THR A 330 -15.25 3.28 1.28
N ASN A 331 -14.18 4.03 1.54
CA ASN A 331 -13.95 4.70 2.82
C ASN A 331 -14.83 5.94 3.02
N SER A 332 -15.45 6.46 1.96
CA SER A 332 -16.47 7.50 2.09
C SER A 332 -17.83 6.99 2.61
N ILE A 333 -18.01 5.67 2.74
CA ILE A 333 -19.28 5.04 3.13
C ILE A 333 -19.19 4.47 4.55
N ASP A 334 -19.69 5.25 5.51
CA ASP A 334 -19.80 4.85 6.93
C ASP A 334 -21.20 4.41 7.32
N SER A 335 -22.20 4.75 6.50
CA SER A 335 -23.61 4.48 6.79
C SER A 335 -24.40 4.05 5.56
N PRO A 336 -25.57 3.38 5.74
CA PRO A 336 -26.48 3.08 4.63
C PRO A 336 -26.93 4.33 3.84
N LYS A 337 -26.99 5.49 4.51
CA LYS A 337 -27.33 6.77 3.87
C LYS A 337 -26.22 7.22 2.90
N ASP A 338 -24.95 7.08 3.29
CA ASP A 338 -23.81 7.38 2.42
C ASP A 338 -23.81 6.45 1.20
N GLY A 339 -24.03 5.15 1.42
CA GLY A 339 -24.16 4.18 0.31
C GLY A 339 -25.27 4.56 -0.67
N SER A 340 -26.41 5.01 -0.16
CA SER A 340 -27.53 5.50 -0.98
C SER A 340 -27.23 6.81 -1.73
N GLN A 341 -26.27 7.62 -1.26
CA GLN A 341 -25.80 8.80 -2.01
C GLN A 341 -24.87 8.38 -3.14
N VAL A 342 -23.92 7.48 -2.86
CA VAL A 342 -23.00 6.96 -3.86
C VAL A 342 -23.76 6.26 -4.99
N SER A 343 -24.72 5.38 -4.67
CA SER A 343 -25.53 4.68 -5.67
C SER A 343 -26.42 5.58 -6.55
N LYS A 344 -26.60 6.87 -6.21
CA LYS A 344 -27.32 7.81 -7.08
C LYS A 344 -26.44 8.39 -8.18
N GLU A 345 -25.14 8.51 -7.92
CA GLU A 345 -24.17 9.12 -8.83
C GLU A 345 -23.48 8.07 -9.70
N ILE A 346 -23.35 6.83 -9.21
CA ILE A 346 -22.75 5.74 -9.97
C ILE A 346 -23.54 4.43 -9.87
N SER A 347 -23.83 3.85 -11.02
CA SER A 347 -24.53 2.57 -11.15
C SER A 347 -23.58 1.37 -11.00
N PHE A 348 -24.14 0.19 -10.68
CA PHE A 348 -23.37 -1.04 -10.65
C PHE A 348 -22.74 -1.39 -12.01
N GLN A 349 -23.42 -1.08 -13.12
CA GLN A 349 -22.88 -1.35 -14.44
C GLN A 349 -21.61 -0.53 -14.71
N GLU A 350 -21.61 0.75 -14.32
CA GLU A 350 -20.43 1.62 -14.45
C GLU A 350 -19.28 1.14 -13.56
N LEU A 351 -19.57 0.71 -12.32
CA LEU A 351 -18.56 0.10 -11.45
C LEU A 351 -17.94 -1.16 -12.06
N ILE A 352 -18.75 -2.04 -12.65
CA ILE A 352 -18.28 -3.28 -13.29
C ILE A 352 -17.45 -2.97 -14.53
N GLN A 353 -17.90 -2.04 -15.37
CA GLN A 353 -17.17 -1.61 -16.56
C GLN A 353 -15.80 -1.01 -16.20
N ALA A 354 -15.73 -0.17 -15.18
CA ALA A 354 -14.46 0.34 -14.69
C ALA A 354 -13.58 -0.79 -14.09
N ALA A 355 -14.17 -1.71 -13.34
CA ALA A 355 -13.45 -2.85 -12.76
C ALA A 355 -12.92 -3.86 -13.81
N SER A 356 -13.52 -3.91 -15.00
CA SER A 356 -13.02 -4.74 -16.11
C SER A 356 -11.61 -4.35 -16.58
N LYS A 357 -11.20 -3.10 -16.31
CA LYS A 357 -9.89 -2.55 -16.65
C LYS A 357 -8.79 -2.93 -15.64
N LEU A 358 -9.15 -3.49 -14.48
CA LEU A 358 -8.19 -3.86 -13.45
C LEU A 358 -7.39 -5.08 -13.91
N THR A 359 -6.07 -4.95 -13.93
CA THR A 359 -5.13 -6.00 -14.37
C THR A 359 -4.30 -6.55 -13.23
N ASP A 360 -4.01 -5.73 -12.22
CA ASP A 360 -3.23 -6.09 -11.06
C ASP A 360 -4.13 -6.45 -9.86
N PRO A 361 -3.83 -7.51 -9.11
CA PRO A 361 -4.64 -7.94 -7.98
C PRO A 361 -4.80 -6.88 -6.88
N MET A 362 -3.82 -6.01 -6.65
CA MET A 362 -3.95 -4.92 -5.67
C MET A 362 -5.09 -3.95 -6.02
N GLN A 363 -5.37 -3.79 -7.32
CA GLN A 363 -6.41 -2.89 -7.82
C GLN A 363 -7.83 -3.36 -7.45
N ALA A 364 -8.02 -4.67 -7.25
CA ALA A 364 -9.33 -5.27 -7.01
C ALA A 364 -9.85 -5.04 -5.58
N GLN A 365 -8.98 -4.72 -4.61
CA GLN A 365 -9.37 -4.64 -3.19
C GLN A 365 -10.48 -3.63 -2.94
N GLY A 366 -10.31 -2.41 -3.44
CA GLY A 366 -11.30 -1.34 -3.34
C GLY A 366 -12.62 -1.70 -4.02
N PHE A 367 -12.56 -2.33 -5.21
CA PHE A 367 -13.75 -2.74 -5.95
C PHE A 367 -14.60 -3.74 -5.16
N LEU A 368 -13.98 -4.81 -4.65
CA LEU A 368 -14.70 -5.86 -3.91
C LEU A 368 -15.38 -5.29 -2.66
N ALA A 369 -14.70 -4.40 -1.94
CA ALA A 369 -15.22 -3.76 -0.74
C ALA A 369 -16.34 -2.76 -1.05
N LEU A 370 -16.16 -1.90 -2.06
CA LEU A 370 -17.16 -0.94 -2.52
C LEU A 370 -18.43 -1.64 -2.97
N PHE A 371 -18.30 -2.62 -3.87
CA PHE A 371 -19.43 -3.35 -4.43
C PHE A 371 -20.22 -4.05 -3.32
N LYS A 372 -19.52 -4.67 -2.35
CA LYS A 372 -20.16 -5.30 -1.18
C LYS A 372 -20.91 -4.29 -0.31
N LYS A 373 -20.34 -3.09 -0.06
CA LYS A 373 -20.99 -2.03 0.74
C LYS A 373 -22.26 -1.50 0.07
N LEU A 374 -22.24 -1.31 -1.25
CA LEU A 374 -23.38 -0.82 -2.03
C LEU A 374 -24.46 -1.89 -2.24
N LEU A 375 -24.09 -3.17 -2.17
CA LEU A 375 -25.00 -4.28 -2.39
C LEU A 375 -25.91 -4.52 -1.18
N THR A 376 -27.19 -4.20 -1.34
CA THR A 376 -28.27 -4.35 -0.35
C THR A 376 -29.42 -5.16 -0.95
N VAL A 377 -30.42 -5.54 -0.15
CA VAL A 377 -31.60 -6.24 -0.68
C VAL A 377 -32.36 -5.38 -1.69
N SER A 378 -32.43 -4.07 -1.47
CA SER A 378 -33.08 -3.13 -2.39
C SER A 378 -32.28 -2.96 -3.68
N SER A 379 -30.97 -2.72 -3.58
CA SER A 379 -30.12 -2.45 -4.74
C SER A 379 -29.82 -3.73 -5.55
N ALA A 380 -29.91 -4.92 -4.93
CA ALA A 380 -29.77 -6.20 -5.63
C ALA A 380 -30.84 -6.44 -6.71
N MET A 381 -31.98 -5.75 -6.65
CA MET A 381 -33.02 -5.83 -7.68
C MET A 381 -32.60 -5.19 -9.01
N GLU A 382 -31.59 -4.31 -8.98
CA GLU A 382 -31.04 -3.64 -10.17
C GLU A 382 -30.06 -4.56 -10.94
N LEU A 383 -29.51 -5.57 -10.27
CA LEU A 383 -28.56 -6.52 -10.85
C LEU A 383 -29.29 -7.61 -11.65
N LYS A 384 -29.50 -7.34 -12.93
CA LYS A 384 -30.03 -8.31 -13.90
C LYS A 384 -28.96 -9.33 -14.31
N SER A 385 -29.40 -10.42 -14.95
CA SER A 385 -28.55 -11.57 -15.31
C SER A 385 -27.36 -11.20 -16.22
N ASP A 386 -27.55 -10.27 -17.14
CA ASP A 386 -26.51 -9.70 -18.00
C ASP A 386 -25.43 -8.95 -17.21
N ILE A 387 -25.82 -8.12 -16.24
CA ILE A 387 -24.90 -7.40 -15.36
C ILE A 387 -24.13 -8.38 -14.45
N ILE A 388 -24.81 -9.39 -13.91
CA ILE A 388 -24.16 -10.44 -13.10
C ILE A 388 -23.15 -11.24 -13.95
N ARG A 389 -23.46 -11.48 -15.22
CA ARG A 389 -22.52 -12.14 -16.13
C ARG A 389 -21.26 -11.29 -16.34
N GLU A 390 -21.38 -9.98 -16.57
CA GLU A 390 -20.23 -9.09 -16.66
C GLU A 390 -19.40 -9.07 -15.36
N LEU A 391 -20.08 -8.94 -14.22
CA LEU A 391 -19.45 -9.02 -12.90
C LEU A 391 -18.69 -10.35 -12.72
N SER A 392 -19.26 -11.47 -13.19
CA SER A 392 -18.65 -12.79 -13.03
C SER A 392 -17.28 -12.91 -13.70
N PHE A 393 -17.04 -12.20 -14.81
CA PHE A 393 -15.72 -12.18 -15.46
C PHE A 393 -14.69 -11.43 -14.60
N VAL A 394 -15.07 -10.29 -14.00
CA VAL A 394 -14.21 -9.54 -13.08
C VAL A 394 -13.90 -10.38 -11.83
N LEU A 395 -14.91 -11.06 -11.27
CA LEU A 395 -14.73 -11.93 -10.11
C LEU A 395 -13.89 -13.16 -10.44
N LYS A 396 -14.01 -13.73 -11.65
CA LYS A 396 -13.20 -14.89 -12.07
C LYS A 396 -11.73 -14.49 -12.18
N LYS A 397 -11.43 -13.36 -12.81
CA LYS A 397 -10.06 -12.81 -12.87
C LYS A 397 -9.47 -12.61 -11.47
N THR A 398 -10.25 -12.04 -10.56
CA THR A 398 -9.85 -11.81 -9.16
C THR A 398 -9.61 -13.14 -8.43
N HIS A 399 -10.49 -14.12 -8.63
CA HIS A 399 -10.37 -15.45 -8.05
C HIS A 399 -9.09 -16.16 -8.52
N ASP A 400 -8.81 -16.13 -9.82
CA ASP A 400 -7.62 -16.77 -10.38
C ASP A 400 -6.32 -16.16 -9.81
N GLN A 401 -6.33 -14.86 -9.51
CA GLN A 401 -5.21 -14.17 -8.86
C GLN A 401 -5.12 -14.43 -7.35
N SER A 402 -6.22 -14.76 -6.68
CA SER A 402 -6.24 -14.95 -5.21
C SER A 402 -5.41 -16.14 -4.72
N THR A 403 -5.08 -17.09 -5.61
CA THR A 403 -4.13 -18.17 -5.34
C THR A 403 -2.74 -17.64 -4.99
N PHE A 404 -2.33 -16.54 -5.62
CA PHE A 404 -1.04 -15.89 -5.41
C PHE A 404 -1.13 -14.73 -4.42
N PHE A 405 -2.26 -14.03 -4.39
CA PHE A 405 -2.53 -12.87 -3.52
C PHE A 405 -3.61 -13.22 -2.50
N LYS A 406 -3.21 -13.87 -1.41
CA LYS A 406 -4.12 -14.48 -0.42
C LYS A 406 -5.09 -13.49 0.22
N ASP A 407 -4.70 -12.22 0.36
CA ASP A 407 -5.54 -11.17 0.96
C ASP A 407 -6.78 -10.82 0.13
N LEU A 408 -6.82 -11.20 -1.16
CA LEU A 408 -8.03 -11.06 -1.98
C LEU A 408 -9.09 -12.11 -1.67
N SER A 409 -8.69 -13.29 -1.17
CA SER A 409 -9.63 -14.39 -0.92
C SER A 409 -10.73 -13.98 0.06
N PRO A 410 -10.43 -13.43 1.26
CA PRO A 410 -11.45 -13.00 2.21
C PRO A 410 -12.39 -11.92 1.65
N LEU A 411 -11.87 -10.99 0.84
CA LEU A 411 -12.67 -9.92 0.24
C LEU A 411 -13.65 -10.48 -0.80
N LEU A 412 -13.19 -11.40 -1.64
CA LEU A 412 -14.01 -12.07 -2.62
C LEU A 412 -15.07 -12.96 -1.96
N ASP A 413 -14.68 -13.75 -0.96
CA ASP A 413 -15.61 -14.61 -0.20
C ASP A 413 -16.68 -13.78 0.50
N ALA A 414 -16.30 -12.62 1.07
CA ALA A 414 -17.24 -11.72 1.71
C ALA A 414 -18.22 -11.06 0.72
N LEU A 415 -17.78 -10.75 -0.49
CA LEU A 415 -18.66 -10.25 -1.56
C LEU A 415 -19.60 -11.37 -2.05
N LEU A 416 -19.08 -12.56 -2.35
CA LEU A 416 -19.89 -13.70 -2.80
C LEU A 416 -20.96 -14.09 -1.78
N ASN A 417 -20.59 -14.18 -0.49
CA ASN A 417 -21.54 -14.41 0.59
C ASN A 417 -22.66 -13.35 0.61
N LYS A 418 -22.29 -12.07 0.46
CA LYS A 418 -23.28 -10.98 0.39
C LYS A 418 -24.17 -11.12 -0.84
N MET A 419 -23.59 -11.37 -2.01
CA MET A 419 -24.30 -11.57 -3.28
C MET A 419 -25.34 -12.69 -3.19
N PHE A 420 -24.94 -13.90 -2.80
CA PHE A 420 -25.87 -15.02 -2.67
C PHE A 420 -26.86 -14.85 -1.52
N THR A 421 -26.59 -13.98 -0.55
CA THR A 421 -27.60 -13.63 0.46
C THR A 421 -28.71 -12.75 -0.15
N VAL A 422 -28.35 -11.68 -0.85
CA VAL A 422 -29.30 -10.63 -1.25
C VAL A 422 -29.91 -10.79 -2.64
N LEU A 423 -29.24 -11.46 -3.58
CA LEU A 423 -29.74 -11.59 -4.94
C LEU A 423 -31.05 -12.39 -5.02
N PRO A 424 -31.98 -12.04 -5.93
CA PRO A 424 -33.15 -12.87 -6.20
C PRO A 424 -32.77 -14.28 -6.64
N SER A 425 -33.54 -15.29 -6.20
CA SER A 425 -33.32 -16.69 -6.60
C SER A 425 -33.39 -16.88 -8.11
N SER A 426 -34.26 -16.15 -8.82
CA SER A 426 -34.36 -16.19 -10.28
C SER A 426 -33.09 -15.69 -10.96
N THR A 427 -32.50 -14.59 -10.48
CA THR A 427 -31.26 -14.03 -11.03
C THR A 427 -30.10 -14.99 -10.83
N VAL A 428 -29.99 -15.58 -9.63
CA VAL A 428 -28.95 -16.58 -9.32
C VAL A 428 -29.11 -17.82 -10.20
N HIS A 429 -30.34 -18.31 -10.34
CA HIS A 429 -30.65 -19.44 -11.21
C HIS A 429 -30.23 -19.15 -12.65
N ASP A 430 -30.64 -18.01 -13.22
CA ASP A 430 -30.29 -17.64 -14.60
C ASP A 430 -28.77 -17.49 -14.79
N SER A 431 -28.05 -17.00 -13.78
CA SER A 431 -26.60 -16.79 -13.83
C SER A 431 -25.77 -18.07 -13.67
N LEU A 432 -26.31 -19.08 -12.99
CA LEU A 432 -25.64 -20.37 -12.75
C LEU A 432 -26.11 -21.46 -13.73
N SER A 433 -27.22 -21.25 -14.44
CA SER A 433 -27.81 -22.22 -15.36
C SER A 433 -26.95 -22.54 -16.58
N ASP A 434 -26.00 -21.66 -16.94
CA ASP A 434 -25.01 -21.91 -17.97
C ASP A 434 -23.83 -22.72 -17.39
N PRO A 435 -23.56 -23.95 -17.86
CA PRO A 435 -22.41 -24.73 -17.42
C PRO A 435 -21.06 -24.05 -17.67
N SER A 436 -21.00 -23.11 -18.62
CA SER A 436 -19.81 -22.28 -18.91
C SER A 436 -19.74 -20.98 -18.09
N SER A 437 -20.68 -20.77 -17.17
CA SER A 437 -20.72 -19.57 -16.33
C SER A 437 -19.43 -19.41 -15.50
N PRO A 438 -18.72 -18.28 -15.63
CA PRO A 438 -17.57 -17.98 -14.78
C PRO A 438 -17.93 -18.00 -13.30
N LEU A 439 -19.13 -17.53 -12.96
CA LEU A 439 -19.63 -17.52 -11.58
C LEU A 439 -19.76 -18.94 -11.02
N LEU A 440 -20.26 -19.89 -11.82
CA LEU A 440 -20.37 -21.28 -11.40
C LEU A 440 -18.98 -21.90 -11.16
N GLY A 441 -18.01 -21.60 -12.02
CA GLY A 441 -16.61 -22.02 -11.83
C GLY A 441 -16.04 -21.54 -10.49
N ILE A 442 -16.21 -20.25 -10.17
CA ILE A 442 -15.75 -19.67 -8.90
C ILE A 442 -16.40 -20.38 -7.71
N VAL A 443 -17.72 -20.54 -7.72
CA VAL A 443 -18.46 -21.11 -6.56
C VAL A 443 -18.08 -22.56 -6.30
N ARG A 444 -17.76 -23.35 -7.33
CA ARG A 444 -17.34 -24.75 -7.20
C ARG A 444 -16.00 -24.92 -6.50
N GLU A 445 -15.10 -23.96 -6.69
CA GLU A 445 -13.71 -23.98 -6.20
C GLU A 445 -13.54 -23.32 -4.82
N ARG A 446 -14.62 -22.75 -4.27
CA ARG A 446 -14.62 -21.93 -3.03
C ARG A 446 -15.23 -22.65 -1.82
N ASP A 447 -15.30 -21.93 -0.69
CA ASP A 447 -15.83 -22.41 0.60
C ASP A 447 -17.24 -23.01 0.50
N SER A 448 -17.46 -24.09 1.24
CA SER A 448 -18.72 -24.81 1.43
C SER A 448 -19.89 -23.90 1.82
N VAL A 449 -19.67 -22.81 2.57
CA VAL A 449 -20.72 -21.84 2.89
C VAL A 449 -21.30 -21.18 1.64
N ILE A 450 -20.44 -20.79 0.69
CA ILE A 450 -20.86 -20.13 -0.54
C ILE A 450 -21.67 -21.11 -1.40
N SER A 451 -21.25 -22.38 -1.45
CA SER A 451 -22.04 -23.44 -2.10
C SER A 451 -23.40 -23.63 -1.44
N CYS A 452 -23.50 -23.62 -0.11
CA CYS A 452 -24.78 -23.68 0.61
C CYS A 452 -25.71 -22.51 0.21
N LEU A 453 -25.19 -21.28 0.20
CA LEU A 453 -25.98 -20.09 -0.17
C LEU A 453 -26.43 -20.12 -1.64
N ALA A 454 -25.58 -20.61 -2.55
CA ALA A 454 -25.95 -20.80 -3.95
C ALA A 454 -27.05 -21.87 -4.09
N LEU A 455 -26.92 -23.00 -3.39
CA LEU A 455 -27.92 -24.06 -3.35
C LEU A 455 -29.25 -23.57 -2.78
N ASP A 456 -29.25 -22.81 -1.69
CA ASP A 456 -30.46 -22.19 -1.12
C ASP A 456 -31.25 -21.42 -2.19
N LYS A 457 -30.55 -20.64 -3.02
CA LYS A 457 -31.17 -19.85 -4.09
C LYS A 457 -31.69 -20.72 -5.22
N LEU A 458 -30.93 -21.74 -5.64
CA LEU A 458 -31.35 -22.67 -6.69
C LEU A 458 -32.57 -23.50 -6.26
N LEU A 459 -32.61 -23.96 -5.00
CA LEU A 459 -33.71 -24.75 -4.45
C LEU A 459 -34.99 -23.92 -4.25
N VAL A 460 -34.88 -22.64 -3.91
CA VAL A 460 -36.05 -21.75 -3.75
C VAL A 460 -36.57 -21.22 -5.10
N SER A 461 -35.77 -21.32 -6.17
CA SER A 461 -36.19 -20.89 -7.50
C SER A 461 -37.43 -21.65 -7.98
N SER A 462 -38.32 -20.98 -8.71
CA SER A 462 -39.44 -21.63 -9.39
C SER A 462 -39.01 -22.47 -10.60
N LYS A 463 -37.75 -22.32 -11.04
CA LYS A 463 -37.15 -23.08 -12.14
C LYS A 463 -36.29 -24.20 -11.58
N THR A 464 -36.43 -25.41 -12.12
CA THR A 464 -35.58 -26.56 -11.76
C THR A 464 -34.15 -26.29 -12.23
N ALA A 465 -33.17 -26.51 -11.35
CA ALA A 465 -31.76 -26.47 -11.69
C ALA A 465 -31.28 -27.85 -12.19
N LEU A 466 -30.37 -27.87 -13.16
CA LEU A 466 -29.83 -29.13 -13.69
C LEU A 466 -28.94 -29.81 -12.65
N THR A 467 -29.01 -31.15 -12.58
CA THR A 467 -28.18 -31.96 -11.67
C THR A 467 -26.68 -31.74 -11.93
N THR A 468 -26.28 -31.52 -13.18
CA THR A 468 -24.90 -31.20 -13.57
C THR A 468 -24.38 -29.91 -12.93
N ILE A 469 -25.26 -29.04 -12.43
CA ILE A 469 -24.94 -27.81 -11.71
C ILE A 469 -24.99 -28.06 -10.21
N THR A 470 -26.06 -28.66 -9.70
CA THR A 470 -26.31 -28.82 -8.25
C THR A 470 -25.45 -29.88 -7.59
N GLU A 471 -25.13 -30.99 -8.27
CA GLU A 471 -24.33 -32.08 -7.71
C GLU A 471 -22.92 -31.63 -7.29
N PRO A 472 -22.13 -30.91 -8.13
CA PRO A 472 -20.84 -30.37 -7.70
C PRO A 472 -20.94 -29.40 -6.51
N LEU A 473 -22.03 -28.62 -6.44
CA LEU A 473 -22.26 -27.70 -5.32
C LEU A 473 -22.56 -28.48 -4.04
N TRP A 474 -23.34 -29.55 -4.10
CA TRP A 474 -23.57 -30.43 -2.96
C TRP A 474 -22.29 -31.12 -2.49
N GLN A 475 -21.46 -31.60 -3.42
CA GLN A 475 -20.16 -32.18 -3.10
C GLN A 475 -19.28 -31.18 -2.33
N THR A 476 -19.18 -29.93 -2.79
CA THR A 476 -18.42 -28.87 -2.09
C THR A 476 -19.08 -28.47 -0.76
N ALA A 477 -20.41 -28.33 -0.74
CA ALA A 477 -21.16 -27.99 0.47
C ALA A 477 -21.04 -29.05 1.56
N CYS A 478 -20.86 -30.33 1.21
CA CYS A 478 -20.82 -31.46 2.15
C CYS A 478 -19.42 -32.02 2.43
N LYS A 479 -18.34 -31.26 2.17
CA LYS A 479 -16.95 -31.62 2.53
C LYS A 479 -16.70 -31.54 4.05
N PHE A 480 -17.44 -32.30 4.84
CA PHE A 480 -17.30 -32.42 6.31
C PHE A 480 -15.89 -32.84 6.77
N GLN A 481 -15.15 -33.58 5.93
CA GLN A 481 -13.94 -34.32 6.32
C GLN A 481 -12.62 -33.54 6.12
N ASP A 482 -12.55 -32.63 5.13
CA ASP A 482 -11.31 -31.88 4.84
C ASP A 482 -10.98 -30.85 5.93
N GLN A 483 -11.99 -30.37 6.68
CA GLN A 483 -11.81 -29.43 7.80
C GLN A 483 -11.34 -30.11 9.09
N VAL A 484 -11.46 -31.43 9.22
CA VAL A 484 -11.04 -32.19 10.41
C VAL A 484 -9.63 -32.78 10.21
N ALA A 485 -9.26 -33.11 8.98
CA ALA A 485 -7.96 -33.71 8.63
C ALA A 485 -6.79 -32.71 8.56
N SER A 486 -7.07 -31.40 8.43
CA SER A 486 -6.05 -30.34 8.26
C SER A 486 -5.42 -29.81 9.56
N GLY A 487 -5.80 -30.33 10.73
CA GLY A 487 -5.17 -29.97 12.02
C GLY A 487 -5.73 -28.71 12.70
N GLU A 488 -6.64 -27.96 12.07
CA GLU A 488 -7.39 -26.84 12.67
C GLU A 488 -8.74 -27.33 13.22
N GLY A 489 -8.69 -28.20 14.23
CA GLY A 489 -9.78 -29.12 14.58
C GLY A 489 -11.08 -28.57 15.19
N ASN A 490 -11.80 -27.63 14.55
CA ASN A 490 -13.22 -27.38 14.83
C ASN A 490 -14.00 -26.88 13.60
N ILE A 491 -15.01 -27.66 13.18
CA ILE A 491 -15.95 -27.24 12.13
C ILE A 491 -16.72 -25.99 12.58
N SER A 492 -16.79 -24.97 11.73
CA SER A 492 -17.49 -23.71 12.02
C SER A 492 -18.99 -23.93 12.25
N ILE A 493 -19.51 -23.47 13.40
CA ILE A 493 -20.95 -23.54 13.72
C ILE A 493 -21.78 -22.76 12.68
N PHE A 494 -21.23 -21.68 12.13
CA PHE A 494 -21.90 -20.92 11.07
C PHE A 494 -22.10 -21.74 9.80
N TYR A 495 -21.09 -22.54 9.41
CA TYR A 495 -21.21 -23.45 8.29
C TYR A 495 -22.29 -24.51 8.55
N ILE A 496 -22.31 -25.12 9.73
CA ILE A 496 -23.33 -26.11 10.11
C ILE A 496 -24.74 -25.51 10.11
N PHE A 497 -24.88 -24.27 10.59
CA PHE A 497 -26.14 -23.53 10.52
C PHE A 497 -26.63 -23.38 9.08
N GLN A 498 -25.75 -22.99 8.15
CA GLN A 498 -26.11 -22.83 6.74
C GLN A 498 -26.41 -24.17 6.08
N LEU A 499 -25.59 -25.20 6.30
CA LEU A 499 -25.80 -26.52 5.73
C LEU A 499 -27.14 -27.14 6.20
N ALA A 500 -27.46 -27.01 7.50
CA ALA A 500 -28.75 -27.45 8.03
C ALA A 500 -29.92 -26.69 7.41
N LYS A 501 -29.77 -25.39 7.18
CA LYS A 501 -30.77 -24.58 6.48
C LYS A 501 -30.96 -25.07 5.04
N THR A 502 -29.89 -25.31 4.30
CA THR A 502 -29.93 -25.79 2.90
C THR A 502 -30.61 -27.15 2.78
N PHE A 503 -30.23 -28.12 3.63
CA PHE A 503 -30.94 -29.41 3.69
C PHE A 503 -32.40 -29.24 4.11
N GLY A 504 -32.69 -28.33 5.04
CA GLY A 504 -34.07 -28.02 5.43
C GLY A 504 -34.92 -27.55 4.25
N ILE A 505 -34.39 -26.64 3.41
CA ILE A 505 -35.07 -26.16 2.20
C ILE A 505 -35.31 -27.31 1.22
N LEU A 506 -34.27 -28.11 0.95
CA LEU A 506 -34.36 -29.28 0.07
C LEU A 506 -35.48 -30.23 0.52
N LEU A 507 -35.46 -30.67 1.79
CA LEU A 507 -36.42 -31.63 2.32
C LEU A 507 -37.84 -31.08 2.34
N LYS A 508 -38.00 -29.79 2.66
CA LYS A 508 -39.30 -29.13 2.59
C LYS A 508 -39.85 -29.15 1.16
N ASN A 509 -39.01 -28.87 0.17
CA ASN A 509 -39.42 -28.90 -1.23
C ASN A 509 -39.81 -30.32 -1.67
N LEU A 510 -39.02 -31.34 -1.32
CA LEU A 510 -39.36 -32.74 -1.61
C LEU A 510 -40.71 -33.12 -0.99
N GLU A 511 -40.97 -32.72 0.26
CA GLU A 511 -42.23 -33.02 0.95
C GLU A 511 -43.42 -32.33 0.27
N SER A 512 -43.27 -31.07 -0.11
CA SER A 512 -44.33 -30.30 -0.77
C SER A 512 -44.67 -30.83 -2.18
N HIS A 513 -43.69 -31.43 -2.87
CA HIS A 513 -43.87 -32.01 -4.21
C HIS A 513 -44.10 -33.53 -4.18
N GLN A 514 -44.13 -34.15 -3.00
CA GLN A 514 -44.25 -35.61 -2.82
C GLN A 514 -43.14 -36.41 -3.55
N GLU A 515 -41.92 -35.86 -3.55
CA GLU A 515 -40.74 -36.49 -4.15
C GLU A 515 -39.94 -37.29 -3.10
N LEU A 516 -39.25 -38.33 -3.59
CA LEU A 516 -38.42 -39.19 -2.74
C LEU A 516 -37.05 -38.55 -2.47
N LEU A 517 -36.53 -38.77 -1.26
CA LEU A 517 -35.15 -38.43 -0.92
C LEU A 517 -34.18 -39.35 -1.67
N GLN A 518 -33.29 -38.76 -2.48
CA GLN A 518 -32.28 -39.50 -3.23
C GLN A 518 -31.24 -40.15 -2.29
N ASP A 519 -30.82 -41.38 -2.61
CA ASP A 519 -29.96 -42.19 -1.74
C ASP A 519 -28.55 -41.60 -1.54
N ASP A 520 -28.04 -40.87 -2.53
CA ASP A 520 -26.75 -40.18 -2.50
C ASP A 520 -26.68 -39.03 -1.49
N LEU A 521 -27.82 -38.43 -1.14
CA LEU A 521 -27.91 -37.35 -0.15
C LEU A 521 -28.00 -37.86 1.30
N LYS A 522 -28.45 -39.11 1.50
CA LYS A 522 -28.67 -39.70 2.83
C LYS A 522 -27.41 -39.74 3.73
N PRO A 523 -26.21 -40.08 3.21
CA PRO A 523 -24.98 -40.06 4.00
C PRO A 523 -24.63 -38.67 4.53
N TRP A 524 -24.81 -37.61 3.72
CA TRP A 524 -24.50 -36.24 4.12
C TRP A 524 -25.46 -35.72 5.20
N ILE A 525 -26.75 -36.05 5.07
CA ILE A 525 -27.75 -35.72 6.09
C ILE A 525 -27.45 -36.45 7.41
N THR A 526 -27.03 -37.72 7.33
CA THR A 526 -26.60 -38.49 8.50
C THR A 526 -25.47 -37.78 9.25
N GLN A 527 -24.40 -37.39 8.52
CA GLN A 527 -23.26 -36.67 9.09
C GLN A 527 -23.67 -35.33 9.72
N LEU A 528 -24.55 -34.57 9.05
CA LEU A 528 -25.08 -33.32 9.60
C LEU A 528 -25.78 -33.55 10.95
N LEU A 529 -26.71 -34.51 11.03
CA LEU A 529 -27.46 -34.77 12.26
C LEU A 529 -26.54 -35.24 13.39
N GLU A 530 -25.55 -36.08 13.09
CA GLU A 530 -24.53 -36.52 14.03
C GLU A 530 -23.70 -35.35 14.58
N PHE A 531 -23.40 -34.34 13.76
CA PHE A 531 -22.69 -33.14 14.19
C PHE A 531 -23.58 -32.19 15.01
N VAL A 532 -24.84 -32.01 14.63
CA VAL A 532 -25.76 -31.09 15.32
C VAL A 532 -26.19 -31.64 16.69
N LYS A 533 -26.32 -32.96 16.83
CA LYS A 533 -26.75 -33.62 18.08
C LYS A 533 -25.98 -33.16 19.33
N PRO A 534 -24.63 -33.20 19.40
CA PRO A 534 -23.89 -32.74 20.58
C PRO A 534 -24.00 -31.24 20.84
N LEU A 535 -24.39 -30.42 19.84
CA LEU A 535 -24.58 -28.97 20.04
C LEU A 535 -25.78 -28.64 20.94
N LYS A 536 -26.71 -29.58 21.16
CA LYS A 536 -27.83 -29.42 22.10
C LYS A 536 -27.39 -29.09 23.53
N GLU A 537 -26.22 -29.57 23.92
CA GLU A 537 -25.68 -29.40 25.27
C GLU A 537 -24.94 -28.07 25.44
N LYS A 538 -24.74 -27.31 24.35
CA LYS A 538 -24.07 -26.01 24.36
C LYS A 538 -25.08 -24.87 24.55
N ASN A 539 -24.69 -23.89 25.36
CA ASN A 539 -25.54 -22.74 25.72
C ASN A 539 -25.29 -21.47 24.90
N ASP A 540 -24.41 -21.51 23.89
CA ASP A 540 -24.16 -20.34 23.04
C ASP A 540 -25.23 -20.18 21.94
N GLN A 541 -25.50 -18.93 21.55
CA GLN A 541 -26.56 -18.60 20.57
C GLN A 541 -26.32 -19.20 19.18
N ALA A 542 -25.05 -19.35 18.77
CA ALA A 542 -24.72 -19.90 17.46
C ALA A 542 -25.07 -21.39 17.42
N SER A 543 -24.68 -22.15 18.44
CA SER A 543 -25.05 -23.58 18.61
C SER A 543 -26.56 -23.75 18.65
N GLN A 544 -27.28 -22.92 19.41
CA GLN A 544 -28.74 -22.97 19.48
C GLN A 544 -29.41 -22.74 18.11
N SER A 545 -28.89 -21.79 17.32
CA SER A 545 -29.38 -21.52 15.97
C SER A 545 -29.16 -22.71 15.03
N ALA A 546 -27.97 -23.32 15.09
CA ALA A 546 -27.67 -24.53 14.32
C ALA A 546 -28.58 -25.71 14.73
N VAL A 547 -28.82 -25.90 16.03
CA VAL A 547 -29.73 -26.93 16.56
C VAL A 547 -31.16 -26.69 16.09
N ASN A 548 -31.64 -25.44 16.05
CA ASN A 548 -32.99 -25.14 15.56
C ASN A 548 -33.17 -25.54 14.08
N ASN A 549 -32.19 -25.23 13.23
CA ASN A 549 -32.21 -25.68 11.84
C ASN A 549 -32.11 -27.21 11.75
N GLY A 550 -31.27 -27.84 12.57
CA GLY A 550 -31.19 -29.31 12.63
C GLY A 550 -32.49 -29.97 13.07
N LYS A 551 -33.20 -29.41 14.05
CA LYS A 551 -34.54 -29.87 14.46
C LYS A 551 -35.56 -29.75 13.32
N PHE A 552 -35.46 -28.68 12.52
CA PHE A 552 -36.28 -28.52 11.33
C PHE A 552 -35.98 -29.62 10.29
N VAL A 553 -34.70 -29.89 10.00
CA VAL A 553 -34.26 -31.00 9.14
C VAL A 553 -34.80 -32.34 9.66
N ALA A 554 -34.61 -32.65 10.95
CA ALA A 554 -35.10 -33.87 11.58
C ALA A 554 -36.62 -34.04 11.45
N THR A 555 -37.37 -32.96 11.66
CA THR A 555 -38.83 -32.96 11.50
C THR A 555 -39.23 -33.27 10.05
N MET A 556 -38.55 -32.68 9.07
CA MET A 556 -38.87 -32.90 7.66
C MET A 556 -38.48 -34.28 7.18
N LEU A 557 -37.37 -34.83 7.66
CA LEU A 557 -36.99 -36.22 7.40
C LEU A 557 -38.05 -37.20 7.89
N LEU A 558 -38.55 -37.03 9.12
CA LEU A 558 -39.58 -37.94 9.64
C LEU A 558 -40.84 -37.92 8.79
N LYS A 559 -41.31 -36.74 8.35
CA LYS A 559 -42.48 -36.65 7.48
C LYS A 559 -42.30 -37.33 6.12
N LEU A 560 -41.10 -37.20 5.53
CA LEU A 560 -40.77 -37.83 4.25
C LEU A 560 -40.62 -39.35 4.37
N LEU A 561 -40.01 -39.83 5.45
CA LEU A 561 -39.69 -41.25 5.64
C LEU A 561 -40.86 -42.06 6.20
N ASP A 562 -41.86 -41.43 6.85
CA ASP A 562 -43.08 -42.09 7.32
C ASP A 562 -43.97 -42.61 6.15
N GLN A 563 -43.67 -42.21 4.91
CA GLN A 563 -44.47 -42.55 3.72
C GLN A 563 -43.98 -43.79 2.94
N ASN A 564 -42.89 -44.46 3.35
CA ASN A 564 -42.27 -45.56 2.59
C ASN A 564 -41.89 -46.79 3.45
N ASN A 565 -41.91 -47.99 2.83
CA ASN A 565 -41.27 -49.18 3.39
C ASN A 565 -39.74 -49.00 3.33
N GLY A 566 -39.14 -48.63 4.46
CA GLY A 566 -37.77 -48.08 4.52
C GLY A 566 -36.63 -49.07 4.28
N THR A 567 -35.52 -48.54 3.77
CA THR A 567 -34.19 -49.18 3.73
C THR A 567 -33.49 -49.06 5.09
N GLU A 568 -32.40 -49.81 5.33
CA GLU A 568 -31.60 -49.71 6.57
C GLU A 568 -31.06 -48.28 6.82
N GLN A 569 -30.74 -47.53 5.76
CA GLN A 569 -30.36 -46.13 5.87
C GLN A 569 -31.51 -45.23 6.32
N ASP A 570 -32.73 -45.52 5.88
CA ASP A 570 -33.92 -44.76 6.28
C ASP A 570 -34.21 -44.96 7.78
N GLU A 571 -34.07 -46.18 8.29
CA GLU A 571 -34.19 -46.48 9.72
C GLU A 571 -33.15 -45.73 10.55
N ARG A 572 -31.89 -45.67 10.08
CA ARG A 572 -30.82 -44.90 10.74
C ARG A 572 -31.14 -43.41 10.78
N LEU A 573 -31.58 -42.83 9.66
CA LEU A 573 -31.97 -41.42 9.58
C LEU A 573 -33.16 -41.11 10.50
N GLN A 574 -34.18 -41.96 10.53
CA GLN A 574 -35.32 -41.81 11.45
C GLN A 574 -34.88 -41.84 12.91
N LYS A 575 -33.97 -42.75 13.28
CA LYS A 575 -33.42 -42.84 14.64
C LYS A 575 -32.70 -41.55 15.03
N LEU A 576 -31.77 -41.07 14.19
CA LEU A 576 -31.02 -39.84 14.44
C LEU A 576 -31.94 -38.62 14.52
N ALA A 577 -32.94 -38.53 13.64
CA ALA A 577 -33.92 -37.46 13.67
C ALA A 577 -34.73 -37.44 14.98
N LYS A 578 -35.18 -38.62 15.47
CA LYS A 578 -35.88 -38.74 16.76
C LYS A 578 -35.00 -38.36 17.95
N GLU A 579 -33.71 -38.69 17.90
CA GLU A 579 -32.75 -38.31 18.95
C GLU A 579 -32.42 -36.80 18.95
N LEU A 580 -32.59 -36.11 17.82
CA LEU A 580 -32.34 -34.68 17.68
C LEU A 580 -33.56 -33.80 18.02
N LEU A 581 -34.78 -34.34 18.01
CA LEU A 581 -35.93 -33.66 18.62
C LEU A 581 -35.83 -33.68 20.15
#